data_AF-A0AA43FM48-F1
#
_entry.id   AF-A0AA43FM48-F1
#
_cell.length_a   1.000
_cell.length_b   1.000
_cell.length_c   1.000
_cell.angle_alpha   90.00
_cell.angle_beta   90.00
_cell.angle_gamma   90.00
#
_symmetry.space_group_name_H-M   'P 1'
#
loop_
_entity.id
_entity.type
_entity.pdbx_description
1 polymer ?
#
loop_
_entity_poly.entity_id
_entity_poly.type
_entity_poly.pdbx_seq_one_letter_code
_entity_poly.pdbx_strand_id
1 'polypeptide(L)'
;MNDSTHPVAPLREMVLASAGSGKTYHISSRIIGLLARGEAPEGILAVTFTRKAAAEILERVLLRLAEGALDDGKAKALAEAVRAPGDTRPAEEILDRGRCGDVLGALIRAMGRVNIGTLDAFFAQLARCFPEELGLPFGWRIVDTVHDARLRSEALETLMAAEPGAVLELIRVIDDGKVSRGVHSGLLEQVGRLLDLHREVGGADEGIWAPPLEGIDPAFAAAGEGIAGICASLADELAAAPVPPLKSGADDSRWQKEVDRLADATAARDWREFFAKGVGKKLVEGGALGPAGEAVYYGNTAPDGLARVLDRVVQAARADLARRLTARGEALGALARRYDEVFSGIQRREGGYRFQDVPPRLRDAALFQSRERLDFRLDARFGHVLLDEFQDTSLPQWEVIHPMMRGVVGDGGAGRAAVVVADPKQSIYGWRGARPGLVRHVRETLDLEPASLPLSWRSSPVILETAARLFATLPANPWVEELRAGVEVGEEWVKDFLPQGAAYPERPGHVTVEV
;
A
#
# COMPACT_ATOMS: atom_id res chain seq x y z
N MET A 1 -23.16 -26.34 29.94
CA MET A 1 -22.18 -27.36 30.38
C MET A 1 -20.99 -27.23 29.46
N ASN A 2 -19.84 -26.82 29.99
CA ASN A 2 -18.59 -26.75 29.24
C ASN A 2 -18.17 -28.18 28.90
N ASP A 3 -18.19 -28.54 27.62
CA ASP A 3 -17.60 -29.78 27.15
C ASP A 3 -16.07 -29.57 27.06
N SER A 4 -15.40 -29.78 28.19
CA SER A 4 -13.96 -29.61 28.38
C SER A 4 -13.16 -30.85 27.99
N THR A 5 -13.69 -31.73 27.13
CA THR A 5 -13.06 -33.02 26.80
C THR A 5 -12.21 -33.01 25.54
N HIS A 6 -12.32 -31.96 24.70
CA HIS A 6 -11.52 -31.80 23.48
C HIS A 6 -10.97 -30.37 23.36
N PRO A 7 -9.69 -30.12 23.72
CA PRO A 7 -9.09 -28.81 23.52
C PRO A 7 -8.99 -28.52 22.02
N VAL A 8 -9.82 -27.58 21.54
CA VAL A 8 -9.79 -27.14 20.13
C VAL A 8 -8.58 -26.24 19.91
N ALA A 9 -7.73 -26.63 18.96
CA ALA A 9 -6.55 -25.87 18.58
C ALA A 9 -6.92 -24.44 18.15
N PRO A 10 -6.04 -23.44 18.39
CA PRO A 10 -6.24 -22.10 17.87
C PRO A 10 -6.26 -22.15 16.33
N LEU A 11 -7.13 -21.35 15.73
CA LEU A 11 -7.23 -21.20 14.28
C LEU A 11 -6.38 -20.01 13.84
N ARG A 12 -5.18 -20.27 13.32
CA ARG A 12 -4.26 -19.22 12.83
C ARG A 12 -4.03 -19.46 11.36
N GLU A 13 -4.71 -18.72 10.48
CA GLU A 13 -4.70 -18.99 9.04
C GLU A 13 -4.35 -17.75 8.23
N MET A 14 -3.41 -17.91 7.31
CA MET A 14 -3.13 -16.97 6.23
C MET A 14 -3.51 -17.63 4.91
N VAL A 15 -4.69 -17.30 4.40
CA VAL A 15 -5.29 -17.92 3.22
C VAL A 15 -5.01 -17.08 1.97
N LEU A 16 -4.18 -17.60 1.08
CA LEU A 16 -4.02 -17.03 -0.26
C LEU A 16 -5.04 -17.65 -1.21
N ALA A 17 -5.95 -16.83 -1.73
CA ALA A 17 -7.16 -17.32 -2.36
C ALA A 17 -7.55 -16.47 -3.58
N SER A 18 -7.24 -16.95 -4.79
CA SER A 18 -7.58 -16.19 -6.00
C SER A 18 -9.08 -16.16 -6.33
N ALA A 19 -9.45 -15.39 -7.35
CA ALA A 19 -10.84 -15.12 -7.71
C ALA A 19 -11.69 -16.40 -7.89
N GLY A 20 -12.84 -16.43 -7.23
CA GLY A 20 -13.78 -17.55 -7.34
C GLY A 20 -13.38 -18.81 -6.56
N SER A 21 -12.34 -18.74 -5.72
CA SER A 21 -11.89 -19.88 -4.90
C SER A 21 -12.74 -20.21 -3.67
N GLY A 22 -13.71 -19.35 -3.36
CA GLY A 22 -14.59 -19.54 -2.19
C GLY A 22 -14.15 -18.78 -0.93
N LYS A 23 -13.39 -17.67 -1.05
CA LYS A 23 -13.03 -16.76 0.07
C LYS A 23 -14.18 -16.52 1.07
N THR A 24 -15.33 -16.07 0.57
CA THR A 24 -16.51 -15.79 1.38
C THR A 24 -17.11 -17.05 2.03
N TYR A 25 -17.04 -18.19 1.34
CA TYR A 25 -17.44 -19.48 1.91
C TYR A 25 -16.49 -19.89 3.04
N HIS A 26 -15.19 -19.68 2.89
CA HIS A 26 -14.19 -19.93 3.93
C HIS A 26 -14.44 -19.08 5.18
N ILE A 27 -14.53 -17.76 5.02
CA ILE A 27 -14.80 -16.81 6.12
C ILE A 27 -16.11 -17.16 6.84
N SER A 28 -17.21 -17.33 6.10
CA SER A 28 -18.49 -17.69 6.72
C SER A 28 -18.45 -19.04 7.44
N SER A 29 -17.67 -20.02 6.94
CA SER A 29 -17.48 -21.30 7.63
C SER A 29 -16.71 -21.14 8.95
N ARG A 30 -15.68 -20.27 8.98
CA ARG A 30 -14.95 -19.97 10.22
C ARG A 30 -15.85 -19.28 11.25
N ILE A 31 -16.65 -18.30 10.83
CA ILE A 31 -17.62 -17.63 11.72
C ILE A 31 -18.61 -18.64 12.30
N ILE A 32 -19.25 -19.46 11.46
CA ILE A 32 -20.23 -20.47 11.93
C ILE A 32 -19.56 -21.47 12.87
N GLY A 33 -18.34 -21.92 12.56
CA GLY A 33 -17.59 -22.86 13.40
C GLY A 33 -17.27 -22.30 14.79
N LEU A 34 -16.96 -21.00 14.90
CA LEU A 34 -16.78 -20.32 16.18
C LEU A 34 -18.10 -20.24 16.97
N LEU A 35 -19.18 -19.83 16.31
CA LEU A 35 -20.50 -19.77 16.94
C LEU A 35 -20.99 -21.16 17.41
N ALA A 36 -20.72 -22.21 16.64
CA ALA A 36 -21.07 -23.60 16.99
C ALA A 36 -20.39 -24.05 18.30
N ARG A 37 -19.16 -23.59 18.55
CA ARG A 37 -18.40 -23.83 19.79
C ARG A 37 -18.93 -23.02 20.99
N GLY A 38 -19.90 -22.15 20.77
CA GLY A 38 -20.51 -21.32 21.82
C GLY A 38 -19.84 -19.96 22.01
N GLU A 39 -18.97 -19.54 21.07
CA GLU A 39 -18.44 -18.18 21.10
C GLU A 39 -19.55 -17.15 20.92
N ALA A 40 -19.50 -16.08 21.71
CA ALA A 40 -20.47 -15.00 21.62
C ALA A 40 -20.30 -14.24 20.30
N PRO A 41 -21.38 -13.90 19.57
CA PRO A 41 -21.29 -13.16 18.31
C PRO A 41 -20.51 -11.84 18.43
N GLU A 42 -20.62 -11.14 19.56
CA GLU A 42 -19.88 -9.92 19.86
C GLU A 42 -18.35 -10.12 19.97
N GLY A 43 -17.89 -11.33 20.30
CA GLY A 43 -16.48 -11.68 20.40
C GLY A 43 -15.79 -11.95 19.07
N ILE A 44 -16.54 -11.96 17.96
CA ILE A 44 -16.05 -12.23 16.60
C ILE A 44 -16.03 -10.92 15.80
N LEU A 45 -14.83 -10.45 15.45
CA LEU A 45 -14.63 -9.35 14.50
C LEU A 45 -14.34 -9.93 13.11
N ALA A 46 -15.28 -9.80 12.18
CA ALA A 46 -15.06 -10.15 10.78
C ALA A 46 -15.20 -8.91 9.89
N VAL A 47 -14.10 -8.50 9.28
CA VAL A 47 -14.03 -7.24 8.54
C VAL A 47 -13.58 -7.45 7.11
N THR A 48 -14.12 -6.65 6.21
CA THR A 48 -13.80 -6.63 4.77
C THR A 48 -13.69 -5.20 4.26
N PHE A 49 -13.43 -5.02 2.97
CA PHE A 49 -13.26 -3.70 2.37
C PHE A 49 -14.57 -3.03 1.96
N THR A 50 -15.59 -3.80 1.56
CA THR A 50 -16.85 -3.23 1.01
C THR A 50 -18.09 -3.61 1.83
N ARG A 51 -19.06 -2.70 1.89
CA ARG A 51 -20.36 -2.96 2.54
C ARG A 51 -21.10 -4.13 1.91
N LYS A 52 -20.94 -4.32 0.59
CA LYS A 52 -21.54 -5.44 -0.15
C LYS A 52 -20.94 -6.78 0.30
N ALA A 53 -19.61 -6.87 0.39
CA ALA A 53 -18.95 -8.09 0.87
C ALA A 53 -19.33 -8.41 2.32
N ALA A 54 -19.43 -7.40 3.19
CA ALA A 54 -19.85 -7.59 4.57
C ALA A 54 -21.28 -8.14 4.66
N ALA A 55 -22.21 -7.55 3.89
CA ALA A 55 -23.59 -8.03 3.79
C ALA A 55 -23.65 -9.47 3.25
N GLU A 56 -22.84 -9.80 2.23
CA GLU A 56 -22.78 -11.15 1.67
C GLU A 56 -22.25 -12.18 2.69
N ILE A 57 -21.23 -11.84 3.48
CA ILE A 57 -20.72 -12.71 4.56
C ILE A 57 -21.83 -12.99 5.57
N LEU A 58 -22.51 -11.94 6.08
CA LEU A 58 -23.58 -12.06 7.06
C LEU A 58 -24.76 -12.87 6.52
N GLU A 59 -25.20 -12.58 5.29
CA GLU A 59 -26.27 -13.31 4.61
C GLU A 59 -25.93 -14.80 4.50
N ARG A 60 -24.71 -15.14 4.07
CA ARG A 60 -24.27 -16.55 3.99
C ARG A 60 -24.24 -17.23 5.35
N VAL A 61 -23.82 -16.55 6.41
CA VAL A 61 -23.85 -17.11 7.77
C VAL A 61 -25.28 -17.44 8.18
N LEU A 62 -26.21 -16.49 8.01
CA LEU A 62 -27.62 -16.66 8.36
C LEU A 62 -28.30 -17.76 7.55
N LEU A 63 -28.15 -17.74 6.22
CA LEU A 63 -28.79 -18.71 5.32
C LEU A 63 -28.28 -20.13 5.55
N ARG A 64 -26.97 -20.32 5.71
CA ARG A 64 -26.41 -21.66 5.96
C ARG A 64 -26.89 -22.25 7.28
N LEU A 65 -26.94 -21.44 8.34
CA LEU A 65 -27.50 -21.85 9.63
C LEU A 65 -29.00 -22.17 9.53
N ALA A 66 -29.77 -21.33 8.82
CA ALA A 66 -31.20 -21.57 8.61
C ALA A 66 -31.48 -22.85 7.82
N GLU A 67 -30.72 -23.09 6.76
CA GLU A 67 -30.79 -24.32 5.97
C GLU A 67 -30.44 -25.56 6.80
N GLY A 68 -29.40 -25.50 7.62
CA GLY A 68 -29.06 -26.57 8.57
C GLY A 68 -30.13 -26.78 9.64
N ALA A 69 -30.81 -25.73 10.09
CA ALA A 69 -31.91 -25.85 11.05
C ALA A 69 -33.19 -26.48 10.44
N LEU A 70 -33.30 -26.52 9.11
CA LEU A 70 -34.45 -27.06 8.39
C LEU A 70 -34.22 -28.48 7.87
N ASP A 71 -32.98 -28.88 7.59
CA ASP A 71 -32.64 -30.14 6.93
C ASP A 71 -31.41 -30.82 7.57
N ASP A 72 -31.57 -32.07 8.01
CA ASP A 72 -30.51 -32.83 8.69
C ASP A 72 -29.30 -33.11 7.79
N GLY A 73 -29.51 -33.32 6.49
CA GLY A 73 -28.45 -33.53 5.51
C GLY A 73 -27.62 -32.26 5.32
N LYS A 74 -28.27 -31.10 5.24
CA LYS A 74 -27.61 -29.79 5.19
C LYS A 74 -26.90 -29.44 6.50
N ALA A 75 -27.47 -29.79 7.64
CA ALA A 75 -26.81 -29.64 8.95
C ALA A 75 -25.49 -30.42 8.98
N LYS A 76 -25.52 -31.70 8.57
CA LYS A 76 -24.33 -32.55 8.48
C LYS A 76 -23.28 -32.00 7.52
N ALA A 77 -23.69 -31.56 6.33
CA ALA A 77 -22.77 -30.94 5.37
C ALA A 77 -22.15 -29.64 5.90
N LEU A 78 -22.94 -28.84 6.63
CA LEU A 78 -22.45 -27.63 7.29
C LEU A 78 -21.46 -27.97 8.41
N ALA A 79 -21.75 -28.98 9.22
CA ALA A 79 -20.86 -29.44 10.28
C ALA A 79 -19.47 -29.81 9.75
N GLU A 80 -19.40 -30.55 8.64
CA GLU A 80 -18.14 -30.89 7.98
C GLU A 80 -17.41 -29.63 7.47
N ALA A 81 -18.14 -28.68 6.89
CA ALA A 81 -17.55 -27.45 6.36
C ALA A 81 -16.96 -26.52 7.44
N VAL A 82 -17.49 -26.55 8.66
CA VAL A 82 -17.08 -25.64 9.76
C VAL A 82 -16.11 -26.28 10.76
N ARG A 83 -15.79 -27.56 10.54
CA ARG A 83 -14.87 -28.36 11.36
C ARG A 83 -13.53 -27.65 11.53
N ALA A 84 -13.05 -27.58 12.77
CA ALA A 84 -11.74 -27.03 13.07
C ALA A 84 -10.63 -27.96 12.57
N PRO A 85 -9.45 -27.43 12.19
CA PRO A 85 -8.25 -28.25 12.06
C PRO A 85 -8.01 -29.05 13.36
N GLY A 86 -7.87 -30.37 13.24
CA GLY A 86 -7.65 -31.26 14.38
C GLY A 86 -8.92 -31.66 15.16
N ASP A 87 -10.10 -31.15 14.81
CA ASP A 87 -11.37 -31.58 15.42
C ASP A 87 -11.84 -32.91 14.84
N THR A 88 -11.71 -33.99 15.62
CA THR A 88 -12.02 -35.36 15.20
C THR A 88 -13.42 -35.82 15.57
N ARG A 89 -14.24 -34.97 16.20
CA ARG A 89 -15.61 -35.32 16.61
C ARG A 89 -16.49 -35.66 15.40
N PRO A 90 -17.45 -36.59 15.50
CA PRO A 90 -18.48 -36.76 14.48
C PRO A 90 -19.13 -35.42 14.08
N ALA A 91 -19.51 -35.26 12.81
CA ALA A 91 -20.09 -33.99 12.32
C ALA A 91 -21.32 -33.58 13.13
N GLU A 92 -22.15 -34.56 13.49
CA GLU A 92 -23.36 -34.38 14.27
C GLU A 92 -23.10 -33.81 15.68
N GLU A 93 -21.89 -34.02 16.25
CA GLU A 93 -21.49 -33.42 17.53
C GLU A 93 -21.00 -31.97 17.39
N ILE A 94 -20.60 -31.56 16.18
CA ILE A 94 -20.18 -30.18 15.89
C ILE A 94 -21.43 -29.32 15.64
N LEU A 95 -22.27 -29.77 14.72
CA LEU A 95 -23.55 -29.15 14.38
C LEU A 95 -24.54 -30.23 13.95
N ASP A 96 -25.67 -30.26 14.64
CA ASP A 96 -26.90 -30.90 14.18
C ASP A 96 -27.96 -29.85 13.85
N ARG A 97 -29.14 -30.30 13.44
CA ARG A 97 -30.28 -29.45 13.11
C ARG A 97 -30.72 -28.57 14.29
N GLY A 98 -30.76 -29.12 15.50
CA GLY A 98 -31.16 -28.39 16.71
C GLY A 98 -30.15 -27.30 17.05
N ARG A 99 -28.87 -27.64 17.04
CA ARG A 99 -27.75 -26.74 17.28
C ARG A 99 -27.68 -25.63 16.24
N CYS A 100 -27.95 -25.91 14.96
CA CYS A 100 -28.07 -24.87 13.94
C CYS A 100 -29.17 -23.86 14.29
N GLY A 101 -30.33 -24.34 14.76
CA GLY A 101 -31.43 -23.49 15.24
C GLY A 101 -31.06 -22.64 16.46
N ASP A 102 -30.37 -23.23 17.44
CA ASP A 102 -29.91 -22.54 18.63
C ASP A 102 -28.91 -21.43 18.31
N VAL A 103 -27.91 -21.75 17.47
CA VAL A 103 -26.88 -20.82 17.02
C VAL A 103 -27.50 -19.68 16.21
N LEU A 104 -28.40 -20.00 15.28
CA LEU A 104 -29.15 -18.99 14.51
C LEU A 104 -29.96 -18.08 15.43
N GLY A 105 -30.68 -18.66 16.40
CA GLY A 105 -31.47 -17.91 17.36
C GLY A 105 -30.62 -16.97 18.23
N ALA A 106 -29.45 -17.45 18.68
CA ALA A 106 -28.50 -16.64 19.43
C ALA A 106 -27.96 -15.48 18.58
N LEU A 107 -27.58 -15.76 17.33
CA LEU A 107 -27.11 -14.75 16.39
C LEU A 107 -28.18 -13.68 16.11
N ILE A 108 -29.43 -14.08 15.84
CA ILE A 108 -30.56 -13.17 15.61
C ILE A 108 -30.82 -12.27 16.82
N ARG A 109 -30.77 -12.81 18.05
CA ARG A 109 -30.94 -12.02 19.28
C ARG A 109 -29.78 -11.04 19.51
N ALA A 110 -28.59 -11.37 19.03
CA ALA A 110 -27.39 -10.56 19.17
C ALA A 110 -27.10 -9.67 17.95
N MET A 111 -27.99 -9.57 16.95
CA MET A 111 -27.71 -8.88 15.67
C MET A 111 -27.13 -7.47 15.80
N GLY A 112 -27.58 -6.70 16.79
CA GLY A 112 -27.07 -5.35 17.05
C GLY A 112 -25.63 -5.28 17.55
N ARG A 113 -25.05 -6.41 17.97
CA ARG A 113 -23.68 -6.54 18.49
C ARG A 113 -22.77 -7.39 17.58
N VAL A 114 -23.29 -7.86 16.44
CA VAL A 114 -22.50 -8.63 15.46
C VAL A 114 -21.51 -7.71 14.78
N ASN A 115 -20.21 -8.03 14.89
CA ASN A 115 -19.13 -7.24 14.28
C ASN A 115 -18.72 -7.80 12.91
N ILE A 116 -19.68 -7.95 12.00
CA ILE A 116 -19.45 -8.28 10.58
C ILE A 116 -19.65 -7.01 9.74
N GLY A 117 -18.57 -6.43 9.23
CA GLY A 117 -18.63 -5.09 8.64
C GLY A 117 -17.45 -4.71 7.78
N THR A 118 -17.37 -3.43 7.42
CA THR A 118 -16.18 -2.87 6.77
C THR A 118 -15.18 -2.38 7.80
N LEU A 119 -13.89 -2.41 7.46
CA LEU A 119 -12.83 -1.81 8.28
C LEU A 119 -13.14 -0.36 8.69
N ASP A 120 -13.53 0.47 7.74
CA ASP A 120 -13.85 1.88 8.00
C ASP A 120 -15.03 2.04 8.99
N ALA A 121 -15.98 1.10 9.01
CA ALA A 121 -17.12 1.15 9.92
C ALA A 121 -16.71 0.77 11.35
N PHE A 122 -15.84 -0.24 11.48
CA PHE A 122 -15.25 -0.63 12.75
C PHE A 122 -14.37 0.50 13.32
N PHE A 123 -13.54 1.14 12.50
CA PHE A 123 -12.75 2.29 12.93
C PHE A 123 -13.59 3.50 13.32
N ALA A 124 -14.67 3.77 12.57
CA ALA A 124 -15.62 4.81 12.97
C ALA A 124 -16.32 4.48 14.31
N GLN A 125 -16.60 3.20 14.59
CA GLN A 125 -17.12 2.76 15.88
C GLN A 125 -16.11 2.97 17.00
N LEU A 126 -14.85 2.55 16.81
CA LEU A 126 -13.77 2.87 17.75
C LEU A 126 -13.70 4.38 17.99
N ALA A 127 -13.72 5.20 16.95
CA ALA A 127 -13.62 6.64 17.11
C ALA A 127 -14.79 7.28 17.86
N ARG A 128 -15.99 6.70 17.75
CA ARG A 128 -17.15 7.12 18.56
C ARG A 128 -17.02 6.68 20.02
N CYS A 129 -16.39 5.54 20.26
CA CYS A 129 -16.13 5.05 21.61
C CYS A 129 -14.97 5.77 22.28
N PHE A 130 -14.02 6.40 21.55
CA PHE A 130 -12.82 7.04 22.12
C PHE A 130 -12.61 8.49 21.61
N PRO A 131 -13.62 9.38 21.65
CA PRO A 131 -13.51 10.70 21.03
C PRO A 131 -12.45 11.58 21.71
N GLU A 132 -12.35 11.54 23.04
CA GLU A 132 -11.41 12.35 23.81
C GLU A 132 -9.96 11.93 23.54
N GLU A 133 -9.69 10.62 23.54
CA GLU A 133 -8.37 10.07 23.25
C GLU A 133 -7.89 10.39 21.83
N LEU A 134 -8.82 10.61 20.90
CA LEU A 134 -8.56 10.96 19.51
C LEU A 134 -8.53 12.48 19.25
N GLY A 135 -8.79 13.29 20.27
CA GLY A 135 -8.94 14.75 20.14
C GLY A 135 -10.10 15.16 19.23
N LEU A 136 -11.15 14.34 19.16
CA LEU A 136 -12.36 14.62 18.39
C LEU A 136 -13.34 15.45 19.25
N PRO A 137 -13.92 16.53 18.70
CA PRO A 137 -14.89 17.34 19.40
C PRO A 137 -16.20 16.57 19.63
N PHE A 138 -16.99 17.05 20.60
CA PHE A 138 -18.35 16.54 20.81
C PHE A 138 -19.19 16.68 19.53
N GLY A 139 -19.93 15.64 19.17
CA GLY A 139 -20.79 15.65 17.97
C GLY A 139 -20.04 15.58 16.65
N TRP A 140 -18.77 15.17 16.63
CA TRP A 140 -18.03 14.96 15.38
C TRP A 140 -18.78 14.01 14.44
N ARG A 141 -18.61 14.22 13.13
CA ARG A 141 -19.27 13.42 12.09
C ARG A 141 -18.37 13.18 10.90
N ILE A 142 -18.66 12.08 10.20
CA ILE A 142 -18.10 11.86 8.87
C ILE A 142 -18.83 12.78 7.88
N VAL A 143 -18.08 13.57 7.12
CA VAL A 143 -18.62 14.50 6.12
C VAL A 143 -18.78 13.86 4.75
N ASP A 144 -19.71 14.39 3.95
CA ASP A 144 -19.82 14.06 2.53
C ASP A 144 -18.71 14.74 1.71
N THR A 145 -18.64 14.39 0.42
CA THR A 145 -17.60 14.90 -0.50
C THR A 145 -17.68 16.40 -0.75
N VAL A 146 -18.86 17.00 -0.65
CA VAL A 146 -19.06 18.45 -0.87
C VAL A 146 -18.54 19.23 0.32
N HIS A 147 -18.90 18.80 1.54
CA HIS A 147 -18.39 19.36 2.77
C HIS A 147 -16.87 19.17 2.87
N ASP A 148 -16.34 17.99 2.56
CA ASP A 148 -14.89 17.76 2.53
C ASP A 148 -14.17 18.73 1.57
N ALA A 149 -14.67 18.84 0.33
CA ALA A 149 -14.09 19.76 -0.65
C ALA A 149 -14.08 21.21 -0.14
N ARG A 150 -15.12 21.63 0.58
CA ARG A 150 -15.17 22.96 1.22
C ARG A 150 -14.09 23.11 2.28
N LEU A 151 -13.95 22.16 3.20
CA LEU A 151 -12.95 22.22 4.28
C LEU A 151 -11.52 22.26 3.73
N ARG A 152 -11.25 21.50 2.66
CA ARG A 152 -9.95 21.48 2.00
C ARG A 152 -9.65 22.78 1.25
N SER A 153 -10.64 23.36 0.57
CA SER A 153 -10.52 24.68 -0.06
C SER A 153 -10.16 25.74 0.97
N GLU A 154 -10.89 25.77 2.09
CA GLU A 154 -10.65 26.73 3.17
C GLU A 154 -9.25 26.58 3.78
N ALA A 155 -8.78 25.35 3.97
CA ALA A 155 -7.43 25.09 4.47
C ALA A 155 -6.35 25.56 3.49
N LEU A 156 -6.54 25.32 2.18
CA LEU A 156 -5.61 25.79 1.15
C LEU A 156 -5.58 27.32 1.09
N GLU A 157 -6.73 27.98 1.11
CA GLU A 157 -6.84 29.45 1.11
C GLU A 157 -6.16 30.06 2.34
N THR A 158 -6.35 29.45 3.52
CA THR A 158 -5.69 29.86 4.76
C THR A 158 -4.17 29.72 4.67
N LEU A 159 -3.69 28.61 4.11
CA LEU A 159 -2.26 28.36 3.89
C LEU A 159 -1.67 29.36 2.88
N MET A 160 -2.37 29.63 1.78
CA MET A 160 -1.97 30.62 0.77
C MET A 160 -1.83 32.03 1.36
N ALA A 161 -2.74 32.42 2.27
CA ALA A 161 -2.69 33.71 2.91
C ALA A 161 -1.51 33.83 3.91
N ALA A 162 -1.21 32.75 4.64
CA ALA A 162 -0.15 32.74 5.64
C ALA A 162 1.26 32.60 5.04
N GLU A 163 1.41 31.76 4.00
CA GLU A 163 2.71 31.35 3.46
C GLU A 163 2.73 31.33 1.91
N PRO A 164 2.69 32.51 1.25
CA PRO A 164 2.67 32.57 -0.22
C PRO A 164 3.87 31.86 -0.89
N GLY A 165 5.04 31.90 -0.25
CA GLY A 165 6.26 31.25 -0.74
C GLY A 165 6.16 29.73 -0.82
N ALA A 166 5.50 29.09 0.15
CA ALA A 166 5.34 27.64 0.19
C ALA A 166 4.41 27.14 -0.93
N VAL A 167 3.40 27.95 -1.28
CA VAL A 167 2.48 27.65 -2.39
C VAL A 167 3.14 27.86 -3.76
N LEU A 168 4.05 28.83 -3.89
CA LEU A 168 4.85 28.98 -5.11
C LEU A 168 5.69 27.73 -5.38
N GLU A 169 6.23 27.07 -4.35
CA GLU A 169 6.94 25.80 -4.52
C GLU A 169 6.02 24.67 -5.02
N LEU A 170 4.78 24.58 -4.54
CA LEU A 170 3.78 23.65 -5.09
C LEU A 170 3.49 23.92 -6.57
N ILE A 171 3.34 25.19 -6.93
CA ILE A 171 3.07 25.57 -8.33
C ILE A 171 4.24 25.11 -9.21
N ARG A 172 5.48 25.31 -8.77
CA ARG A 172 6.68 24.80 -9.48
C ARG A 172 6.67 23.28 -9.60
N VAL A 173 6.17 22.56 -8.59
CA VAL A 173 6.02 21.09 -8.64
C VAL A 173 4.96 20.66 -9.66
N ILE A 174 3.87 21.43 -9.79
CA ILE A 174 2.79 21.18 -10.74
C ILE A 174 3.22 21.49 -12.18
N ASP A 175 4.07 22.51 -12.37
CA ASP A 175 4.40 23.06 -13.69
C ASP A 175 5.58 22.35 -14.40
N ASP A 176 6.15 21.30 -13.82
CA ASP A 176 7.08 20.36 -14.48
C ASP A 176 6.39 19.54 -15.62
N GLY A 177 5.37 20.07 -16.30
CA GLY A 177 5.06 19.65 -17.67
C GLY A 177 3.64 19.71 -18.22
N LYS A 178 2.66 20.43 -17.65
CA LYS A 178 1.39 20.84 -18.32
C LYS A 178 0.47 21.63 -17.37
N VAL A 179 0.23 22.90 -17.65
CA VAL A 179 -0.87 23.67 -17.03
C VAL A 179 -2.20 23.02 -17.39
N SER A 180 -2.80 22.30 -16.45
CA SER A 180 -4.16 21.77 -16.61
C SER A 180 -5.19 22.88 -16.37
N ARG A 181 -6.42 22.68 -16.89
CA ARG A 181 -7.54 23.60 -16.76
C ARG A 181 -8.03 23.65 -15.29
N GLY A 182 -7.31 24.37 -14.42
CA GLY A 182 -7.70 24.64 -13.03
C GLY A 182 -6.53 24.59 -12.05
N VAL A 183 -5.85 25.72 -11.85
CA VAL A 183 -4.72 25.85 -10.89
C VAL A 183 -5.15 25.45 -9.48
N HIS A 184 -6.33 25.92 -9.04
CA HIS A 184 -6.84 25.62 -7.70
C HIS A 184 -7.12 24.12 -7.48
N SER A 185 -7.78 23.46 -8.43
CA SER A 185 -8.02 22.01 -8.35
C SER A 185 -6.72 21.21 -8.37
N GLY A 186 -5.73 21.63 -9.17
CA GLY A 186 -4.41 21.00 -9.19
C GLY A 186 -3.69 21.14 -7.84
N LEU A 187 -3.74 22.33 -7.22
CA LEU A 187 -3.16 22.56 -5.89
C LEU A 187 -3.85 21.70 -4.83
N LEU A 188 -5.19 21.66 -4.81
CA LEU A 188 -5.93 20.81 -3.88
C LEU A 188 -5.55 19.33 -4.02
N GLU A 189 -5.39 18.85 -5.25
CA GLU A 189 -4.98 17.46 -5.50
C GLU A 189 -3.56 17.18 -4.98
N GLN A 190 -2.59 18.05 -5.26
CA GLN A 190 -1.21 17.86 -4.77
C GLN A 190 -1.14 17.91 -3.25
N VAL A 191 -1.78 18.91 -2.64
CA VAL A 191 -1.77 19.06 -1.18
C VAL A 191 -2.51 17.89 -0.51
N GLY A 192 -3.57 17.37 -1.14
CA GLY A 192 -4.22 16.13 -0.70
C GLY A 192 -3.27 14.93 -0.70
N ARG A 193 -2.50 14.73 -1.77
CA ARG A 193 -1.49 13.66 -1.84
C ARG A 193 -0.41 13.82 -0.79
N LEU A 194 0.08 15.04 -0.57
CA LEU A 194 1.09 15.33 0.47
C LEU A 194 0.54 15.05 1.87
N LEU A 195 -0.72 15.43 2.14
CA LEU A 195 -1.38 15.16 3.40
C LEU A 195 -1.52 13.65 3.65
N ASP A 196 -1.97 12.90 2.64
CA ASP A 196 -2.15 11.46 2.75
C ASP A 196 -0.81 10.77 3.00
N LEU A 197 0.26 11.16 2.29
CA LEU A 197 1.62 10.65 2.54
C LEU A 197 2.13 11.00 3.94
N HIS A 198 1.94 12.25 4.39
CA HIS A 198 2.35 12.70 5.72
C HIS A 198 1.67 11.88 6.82
N ARG A 199 0.37 11.62 6.68
CA ARG A 199 -0.40 10.86 7.67
C ARG A 199 -0.18 9.36 7.59
N GLU A 200 0.17 8.83 6.41
CA GLU A 200 0.48 7.41 6.22
C GLU A 200 1.68 6.98 7.06
N VAL A 201 2.77 7.74 7.04
CA VAL A 201 4.01 7.41 7.76
C VAL A 201 3.98 7.83 9.24
N GLY A 202 3.11 8.77 9.58
CA GLY A 202 3.06 9.37 10.92
C GLY A 202 4.21 10.37 11.13
N GLY A 203 4.09 11.19 12.18
CA GLY A 203 5.02 12.31 12.43
C GLY A 203 6.43 11.93 12.89
N ALA A 204 6.79 10.63 12.94
CA ALA A 204 8.01 10.15 13.56
C ALA A 204 9.19 9.95 12.58
N ASP A 205 8.95 9.89 11.27
CA ASP A 205 10.00 9.64 10.27
C ASP A 205 10.17 10.85 9.34
N GLU A 206 10.94 11.85 9.79
CA GLU A 206 11.31 13.00 8.96
C GLU A 206 12.12 12.59 7.72
N GLY A 207 12.74 11.40 7.74
CA GLY A 207 13.58 10.87 6.68
C GLY A 207 12.84 10.58 5.37
N ILE A 208 11.51 10.47 5.37
CA ILE A 208 10.74 10.22 4.14
C ILE A 208 10.79 11.37 3.13
N TRP A 209 10.96 12.58 3.65
CA TRP A 209 11.05 13.79 2.85
C TRP A 209 12.48 14.03 2.36
N ALA A 210 13.44 13.32 2.93
CA ALA A 210 14.86 13.42 2.63
C ALA A 210 15.51 12.03 2.64
N PRO A 211 15.03 11.08 1.79
CA PRO A 211 15.55 9.72 1.83
C PRO A 211 17.05 9.73 1.47
N PRO A 212 17.84 8.82 2.06
CA PRO A 212 19.24 8.68 1.69
C PRO A 212 19.32 8.31 0.20
N LEU A 213 20.10 9.08 -0.55
CA LEU A 213 20.34 8.83 -1.97
C LEU A 213 21.67 8.09 -2.12
N GLU A 214 21.62 6.89 -2.70
CA GLU A 214 22.80 6.04 -2.90
C GLU A 214 23.65 6.50 -4.10
N GLY A 215 24.90 6.02 -4.17
CA GLY A 215 25.78 6.24 -5.32
C GLY A 215 26.44 7.62 -5.39
N ILE A 216 26.40 8.40 -4.29
CA ILE A 216 27.07 9.69 -4.17
C ILE A 216 28.42 9.50 -3.48
N ASP A 217 29.50 9.94 -4.12
CA ASP A 217 30.83 9.94 -3.51
C ASP A 217 30.85 10.81 -2.23
N PRO A 218 31.32 10.27 -1.07
CA PRO A 218 31.35 10.99 0.20
C PRO A 218 32.08 12.33 0.17
N ALA A 219 33.12 12.48 -0.65
CA ALA A 219 33.87 13.73 -0.78
C ALA A 219 33.02 14.84 -1.41
N PHE A 220 32.19 14.48 -2.39
CA PHE A 220 31.26 15.41 -3.03
C PHE A 220 30.01 15.64 -2.18
N ALA A 221 29.52 14.63 -1.46
CA ALA A 221 28.42 14.76 -0.50
C ALA A 221 28.76 15.75 0.63
N ALA A 222 29.98 15.65 1.18
CA ALA A 222 30.46 16.51 2.27
C ALA A 222 30.66 17.98 1.85
N ALA A 223 30.73 18.27 0.54
CA ALA A 223 30.94 19.62 0.04
C ALA A 223 29.79 20.58 0.42
N GLY A 224 28.58 20.07 0.64
CA GLY A 224 27.42 20.89 1.00
C GLY A 224 27.29 22.09 0.06
N GLU A 225 27.18 23.30 0.62
CA GLU A 225 27.11 24.57 -0.13
C GLU A 225 28.33 24.84 -1.03
N GLY A 226 29.49 24.24 -0.73
CA GLY A 226 30.71 24.34 -1.52
C GLY A 226 30.66 23.63 -2.88
N ILE A 227 29.61 22.84 -3.16
CA ILE A 227 29.46 22.14 -4.45
C ILE A 227 29.50 23.10 -5.65
N ALA A 228 29.00 24.34 -5.49
CA ALA A 228 29.05 25.34 -6.53
C ALA A 228 30.49 25.73 -6.91
N GLY A 229 31.38 25.83 -5.92
CA GLY A 229 32.81 26.09 -6.15
C GLY A 229 33.52 24.89 -6.80
N ILE A 230 33.16 23.67 -6.40
CA ILE A 230 33.67 22.44 -7.04
C ILE A 230 33.26 22.38 -8.51
N CYS A 231 31.99 22.67 -8.83
CA CYS A 231 31.51 22.71 -10.21
C CYS A 231 32.25 23.77 -11.05
N ALA A 232 32.50 24.96 -10.50
CA ALA A 232 33.27 25.99 -11.20
C ALA A 232 34.70 25.51 -11.51
N SER A 233 35.40 24.94 -10.53
CA SER A 233 36.75 24.38 -10.74
C SER A 233 36.76 23.25 -11.76
N LEU A 234 35.76 22.37 -11.72
CA LEU A 234 35.66 21.27 -12.67
C LEU A 234 35.30 21.73 -14.08
N ALA A 235 34.55 22.83 -14.22
CA ALA A 235 34.29 23.44 -15.53
C ALA A 235 35.58 23.97 -16.17
N ASP A 236 36.45 24.61 -15.38
CA ASP A 236 37.78 25.05 -15.84
C ASP A 236 38.68 23.86 -16.23
N GLU A 237 38.70 22.81 -15.40
CA GLU A 237 39.41 21.57 -15.72
C GLU A 237 38.88 20.91 -16.99
N LEU A 238 37.56 20.95 -17.20
CA LEU A 238 36.90 20.35 -18.36
C LEU A 238 37.23 21.13 -19.64
N ALA A 239 37.19 22.47 -19.59
CA ALA A 239 37.56 23.33 -20.70
C ALA A 239 39.04 23.17 -21.10
N ALA A 240 39.92 22.82 -20.16
CA ALA A 240 41.34 22.57 -20.39
C ALA A 240 41.68 21.11 -20.77
N ALA A 241 40.71 20.19 -20.73
CA ALA A 241 40.94 18.77 -20.96
C ALA A 241 41.25 18.47 -22.44
N PRO A 242 42.19 17.53 -22.74
CA PRO A 242 42.54 17.20 -24.10
C PRO A 242 41.39 16.48 -24.83
N VAL A 243 41.10 16.92 -26.05
CA VAL A 243 40.09 16.30 -26.93
C VAL A 243 40.73 15.30 -27.91
N PRO A 244 39.98 14.32 -28.44
CA PRO A 244 40.48 13.42 -29.48
C PRO A 244 40.99 14.18 -30.71
N PRO A 245 42.20 13.87 -31.22
CA PRO A 245 42.70 14.46 -32.45
C PRO A 245 42.02 13.86 -33.69
N LEU A 246 41.93 14.66 -34.75
CA LEU A 246 41.62 14.21 -36.10
C LEU A 246 42.78 13.37 -36.65
N LYS A 247 42.53 12.61 -37.74
CA LYS A 247 43.58 11.84 -38.47
C LYS A 247 44.78 12.70 -38.92
N SER A 248 44.59 14.02 -39.01
CA SER A 248 45.59 15.05 -39.33
C SER A 248 46.46 15.50 -38.14
N GLY A 249 46.18 15.03 -36.92
CA GLY A 249 46.91 15.41 -35.70
C GLY A 249 46.42 16.69 -35.00
N ALA A 250 45.55 17.49 -35.64
CA ALA A 250 44.86 18.63 -35.04
C ALA A 250 43.64 18.19 -34.20
N ASP A 251 43.26 18.96 -33.20
CA ASP A 251 42.10 18.70 -32.34
C ASP A 251 40.77 18.65 -33.12
N ASP A 252 39.86 17.73 -32.77
CA ASP A 252 38.53 17.67 -33.37
C ASP A 252 37.64 18.81 -32.85
N SER A 253 37.42 19.83 -33.68
CA SER A 253 36.57 20.98 -33.37
C SER A 253 35.15 20.64 -32.90
N ARG A 254 34.61 19.45 -33.23
CA ARG A 254 33.31 19.00 -32.74
C ARG A 254 33.37 18.54 -31.29
N TRP A 255 34.48 17.91 -30.91
CA TRP A 255 34.76 17.56 -29.51
C TRP A 255 35.03 18.80 -28.69
N GLN A 256 35.79 19.76 -29.21
CA GLN A 256 36.02 21.03 -28.51
C GLN A 256 34.70 21.73 -28.19
N LYS A 257 33.80 21.89 -29.18
CA LYS A 257 32.48 22.49 -28.96
C LYS A 257 31.62 21.73 -27.94
N GLU A 258 31.74 20.40 -27.91
CA GLU A 258 30.99 19.59 -26.94
C GLU A 258 31.58 19.75 -25.53
N VAL A 259 32.90 19.76 -25.38
CA VAL A 259 33.58 20.01 -24.11
C VAL A 259 33.28 21.41 -23.58
N ASP A 260 33.34 22.44 -24.43
CA ASP A 260 32.99 23.82 -24.07
C ASP A 260 31.54 23.89 -23.57
N ARG A 261 30.60 23.24 -24.28
CA ARG A 261 29.19 23.16 -23.86
C ARG A 261 29.02 22.47 -22.51
N LEU A 262 29.72 21.35 -22.29
CA LEU A 262 29.66 20.63 -21.02
C LEU A 262 30.29 21.44 -19.88
N ALA A 263 31.37 22.19 -20.15
CA ALA A 263 31.99 23.09 -19.18
C ALA A 263 31.03 24.23 -18.80
N ASP A 264 30.40 24.88 -19.79
CA ASP A 264 29.38 25.91 -19.56
C ASP A 264 28.21 25.38 -18.73
N ALA A 265 27.69 24.20 -19.07
CA ALA A 265 26.61 23.56 -18.33
C ALA A 265 27.02 23.18 -16.90
N THR A 266 28.28 22.75 -16.70
CA THR A 266 28.84 22.43 -15.37
C THR A 266 28.98 23.69 -14.52
N ALA A 267 29.51 24.79 -15.08
CA ALA A 267 29.64 26.07 -14.41
C ALA A 267 28.26 26.65 -14.00
N ALA A 268 27.28 26.56 -14.89
CA ALA A 268 25.89 26.97 -14.62
C ALA A 268 25.14 26.00 -13.70
N ARG A 269 25.67 24.78 -13.47
CA ARG A 269 24.99 23.65 -12.83
C ARG A 269 23.63 23.35 -13.48
N ASP A 270 23.60 23.46 -14.81
CA ASP A 270 22.46 23.09 -15.66
C ASP A 270 22.62 21.65 -16.13
N TRP A 271 22.29 20.72 -15.23
CA TRP A 271 22.38 19.28 -15.51
C TRP A 271 21.38 18.82 -16.56
N ARG A 272 20.27 19.56 -16.77
CA ARG A 272 19.34 19.27 -17.86
C ARG A 272 20.02 19.47 -19.21
N GLU A 273 20.71 20.59 -19.42
CA GLU A 273 21.48 20.80 -20.65
C GLU A 273 22.68 19.84 -20.73
N PHE A 274 23.40 19.60 -19.62
CA PHE A 274 24.54 18.68 -19.60
C PHE A 274 24.17 17.29 -20.17
N PHE A 275 23.10 16.69 -19.65
CA PHE A 275 22.66 15.34 -20.05
C PHE A 275 21.71 15.30 -21.26
N ALA A 276 21.31 16.44 -21.84
CA ALA A 276 20.33 16.49 -22.93
C ALA A 276 20.78 15.79 -24.22
N LYS A 277 22.07 15.85 -24.55
CA LYS A 277 22.63 15.42 -25.85
C LYS A 277 24.11 15.06 -25.76
N GLY A 278 24.65 14.57 -26.88
CA GLY A 278 26.09 14.37 -27.06
C GLY A 278 26.70 13.37 -26.07
N VAL A 279 27.87 13.72 -25.54
CA VAL A 279 28.60 12.90 -24.56
C VAL A 279 27.80 12.76 -23.28
N GLY A 280 27.17 13.84 -22.79
CA GLY A 280 26.33 13.79 -21.60
C GLY A 280 25.19 12.78 -21.71
N LYS A 281 24.48 12.74 -22.85
CA LYS A 281 23.44 11.72 -23.08
C LYS A 281 24.01 10.30 -23.08
N LYS A 282 25.19 10.09 -23.67
CA LYS A 282 25.84 8.78 -23.73
C LYS A 282 26.26 8.26 -22.36
N LEU A 283 26.64 9.15 -21.44
CA LEU A 283 26.93 8.79 -20.04
C LEU A 283 25.70 8.24 -19.30
N VAL A 284 24.49 8.67 -19.68
CA VAL A 284 23.22 8.19 -19.09
C VAL A 284 22.70 6.93 -19.79
N GLU A 285 22.85 6.82 -21.10
CA GLU A 285 22.41 5.65 -21.88
C GLU A 285 23.24 4.39 -21.57
N GLY A 286 24.47 4.53 -21.06
CA GLY A 286 25.36 3.41 -20.68
C GLY A 286 25.00 2.69 -19.37
N GLY A 287 23.79 2.89 -18.83
CA GLY A 287 23.43 2.56 -17.45
C GLY A 287 23.58 3.77 -16.54
N ALA A 288 23.18 3.68 -15.26
CA ALA A 288 23.08 4.80 -14.31
C ALA A 288 24.43 5.47 -13.96
N LEU A 289 25.06 6.09 -14.98
CA LEU A 289 26.38 6.70 -15.06
C LEU A 289 27.53 5.68 -14.98
N GLY A 290 27.76 4.97 -16.09
CA GLY A 290 28.94 4.12 -16.31
C GLY A 290 30.25 4.92 -16.40
N PRO A 291 31.41 4.24 -16.50
CA PRO A 291 32.73 4.90 -16.55
C PRO A 291 32.83 5.84 -17.77
N ALA A 292 33.22 7.10 -17.58
CA ALA A 292 33.33 8.06 -18.69
C ALA A 292 34.37 7.66 -19.75
N GLY A 293 35.27 6.72 -19.42
CA GLY A 293 36.21 6.10 -20.36
C GLY A 293 35.57 5.30 -21.48
N GLU A 294 34.27 5.00 -21.41
CA GLU A 294 33.52 4.31 -22.47
C GLU A 294 32.62 5.26 -23.29
N ALA A 295 32.63 6.57 -22.98
CA ALA A 295 31.78 7.53 -23.67
C ALA A 295 32.25 7.78 -25.12
N VAL A 296 31.43 7.32 -26.08
CA VAL A 296 31.70 7.48 -27.52
C VAL A 296 30.91 8.64 -28.11
N TYR A 297 31.60 9.56 -28.78
CA TYR A 297 30.99 10.67 -29.53
C TYR A 297 31.67 10.85 -30.89
N TYR A 298 30.86 10.92 -31.95
CA TYR A 298 31.31 10.90 -33.34
C TYR A 298 32.30 9.76 -33.67
N GLY A 299 32.12 8.59 -33.05
CA GLY A 299 32.92 7.39 -33.32
C GLY A 299 34.28 7.34 -32.63
N ASN A 300 34.62 8.34 -31.80
CA ASN A 300 35.82 8.34 -30.95
C ASN A 300 35.43 8.18 -29.48
N THR A 301 36.32 7.59 -28.69
CA THR A 301 36.18 7.48 -27.23
C THR A 301 36.86 8.66 -26.54
N ALA A 302 36.33 9.09 -25.39
CA ALA A 302 36.96 10.13 -24.57
C ALA A 302 38.39 9.73 -24.14
N PRO A 303 39.40 10.62 -24.25
CA PRO A 303 40.75 10.36 -23.74
C PRO A 303 40.75 10.25 -22.21
N ASP A 304 41.71 9.51 -21.63
CA ASP A 304 41.80 9.28 -20.17
C ASP A 304 41.73 10.56 -19.32
N GLY A 305 42.36 11.64 -19.78
CA GLY A 305 42.33 12.94 -19.08
C GLY A 305 40.93 13.55 -19.04
N LEU A 306 40.23 13.54 -20.17
CA LEU A 306 38.86 14.02 -20.29
C LEU A 306 37.88 13.11 -19.53
N ALA A 307 38.06 11.80 -19.62
CA ALA A 307 37.24 10.80 -18.92
C ALA A 307 37.30 11.02 -17.40
N ARG A 308 38.49 11.23 -16.81
CA ARG A 308 38.64 11.49 -15.36
C ARG A 308 37.92 12.75 -14.90
N VAL A 309 37.97 13.83 -15.68
CA VAL A 309 37.27 15.07 -15.34
C VAL A 309 35.76 14.87 -15.46
N LEU A 310 35.29 14.20 -16.53
CA LEU A 310 33.88 13.86 -16.70
C LEU A 310 33.33 12.99 -15.56
N ASP A 311 34.09 12.00 -15.08
CA ASP A 311 33.71 11.19 -13.91
C ASP A 311 33.51 12.06 -12.65
N ARG A 312 34.43 13.00 -12.39
CA ARG A 312 34.30 13.95 -11.27
C ARG A 312 33.13 14.91 -11.44
N VAL A 313 32.89 15.40 -12.66
CA VAL A 313 31.72 16.24 -12.99
C VAL A 313 30.42 15.48 -12.74
N VAL A 314 30.36 14.20 -13.12
CA VAL A 314 29.23 13.32 -12.84
C VAL A 314 29.01 13.14 -11.34
N GLN A 315 30.06 12.93 -10.54
CA GLN A 315 29.92 12.87 -9.09
C GLN A 315 29.44 14.21 -8.50
N ALA A 316 29.94 15.33 -9.00
CA ALA A 316 29.46 16.66 -8.61
C ALA A 316 27.99 16.88 -8.98
N ALA A 317 27.58 16.43 -10.17
CA ALA A 317 26.19 16.50 -10.63
C ALA A 317 25.27 15.64 -9.75
N ARG A 318 25.67 14.41 -9.41
CA ARG A 318 24.95 13.54 -8.46
C ARG A 318 24.77 14.23 -7.12
N ALA A 319 25.84 14.80 -6.55
CA ALA A 319 25.78 15.48 -5.26
C ALA A 319 24.90 16.75 -5.30
N ASP A 320 25.02 17.59 -6.34
CA ASP A 320 24.21 18.80 -6.48
C ASP A 320 22.73 18.48 -6.72
N LEU A 321 22.41 17.50 -7.57
CA LEU A 321 21.03 17.02 -7.78
C LEU A 321 20.44 16.40 -6.52
N ALA A 322 21.20 15.55 -5.83
CA ALA A 322 20.77 14.94 -4.57
C ALA A 322 20.43 16.01 -3.53
N ARG A 323 21.31 17.01 -3.34
CA ARG A 323 21.03 18.15 -2.45
C ARG A 323 19.76 18.90 -2.84
N ARG A 324 19.56 19.19 -4.12
CA ARG A 324 18.34 19.87 -4.59
C ARG A 324 17.08 19.04 -4.35
N LEU A 325 17.15 17.73 -4.58
CA LEU A 325 16.03 16.80 -4.33
C LEU A 325 15.71 16.69 -2.84
N THR A 326 16.73 16.53 -1.99
CA THR A 326 16.59 16.52 -0.53
C THR A 326 15.95 17.82 -0.03
N ALA A 327 16.50 18.98 -0.40
CA ALA A 327 15.96 20.27 0.02
C ALA A 327 14.51 20.49 -0.46
N ARG A 328 14.20 20.06 -1.69
CA ARG A 328 12.84 20.09 -2.23
C ARG A 328 11.89 19.17 -1.44
N GLY A 329 12.33 17.96 -1.12
CA GLY A 329 11.54 17.01 -0.35
C GLY A 329 11.28 17.52 1.08
N GLU A 330 12.29 18.05 1.77
CA GLU A 330 12.15 18.70 3.08
C GLU A 330 11.13 19.84 3.05
N ALA A 331 11.19 20.70 2.03
CA ALA A 331 10.23 21.78 1.84
C ALA A 331 8.80 21.26 1.63
N LEU A 332 8.63 20.20 0.83
CA LEU A 332 7.32 19.54 0.66
C LEU A 332 6.82 18.92 1.98
N GLY A 333 7.71 18.38 2.80
CA GLY A 333 7.36 17.84 4.11
C GLY A 333 6.95 18.91 5.11
N ALA A 334 7.67 20.04 5.15
CA ALA A 334 7.30 21.18 5.97
C ALA A 334 5.91 21.73 5.57
N LEU A 335 5.67 21.84 4.27
CA LEU A 335 4.38 22.22 3.72
C LEU A 335 3.26 21.22 4.08
N ALA A 336 3.53 19.92 3.97
CA ALA A 336 2.55 18.87 4.30
C ALA A 336 2.14 18.93 5.77
N ARG A 337 3.11 19.09 6.68
CA ARG A 337 2.88 19.31 8.12
C ARG A 337 2.03 20.55 8.35
N ARG A 338 2.41 21.66 7.71
CA ARG A 338 1.71 22.93 7.88
C ARG A 338 0.26 22.88 7.40
N TYR A 339 0.03 22.25 6.25
CA TYR A 339 -1.32 22.03 5.76
C TYR A 339 -2.13 21.11 6.69
N ASP A 340 -1.53 20.04 7.20
CA ASP A 340 -2.20 19.15 8.16
C ASP A 340 -2.61 19.89 9.44
N GLU A 341 -1.75 20.76 9.98
CA GLU A 341 -2.07 21.60 11.14
C GLU A 341 -3.29 22.48 10.88
N VAL A 342 -3.30 23.21 9.76
CA VAL A 342 -4.38 24.12 9.36
C VAL A 342 -5.67 23.34 9.12
N PHE A 343 -5.60 22.28 8.31
CA PHE A 343 -6.73 21.44 7.97
C PHE A 343 -7.31 20.77 9.22
N SER A 344 -6.48 20.15 10.04
CA SER A 344 -6.90 19.55 11.31
C SER A 344 -7.52 20.57 12.27
N GLY A 345 -7.05 21.82 12.26
CA GLY A 345 -7.65 22.92 13.00
C GLY A 345 -9.08 23.23 12.55
N ILE A 346 -9.30 23.33 11.24
CA ILE A 346 -10.62 23.50 10.63
C ILE A 346 -11.51 22.28 10.96
N GLN A 347 -11.00 21.06 10.82
CA GLN A 347 -11.76 19.85 11.15
C GLN A 347 -12.24 19.83 12.60
N ARG A 348 -11.37 20.19 13.56
CA ARG A 348 -11.74 20.29 14.99
C ARG A 348 -12.79 21.36 15.25
N ARG A 349 -12.70 22.51 14.57
CA ARG A 349 -13.66 23.61 14.73
C ARG A 349 -15.04 23.23 14.18
N GLU A 350 -15.09 22.57 13.04
CA GLU A 350 -16.34 22.22 12.34
C GLU A 350 -16.93 20.86 12.80
N GLY A 351 -16.14 20.03 13.50
CA GLY A 351 -16.50 18.66 13.84
C GLY A 351 -16.63 17.74 12.62
N GLY A 352 -16.04 18.10 11.48
CA GLY A 352 -16.17 17.40 10.21
C GLY A 352 -14.91 16.63 9.82
N TYR A 353 -15.04 15.30 9.67
CA TYR A 353 -13.93 14.40 9.38
C TYR A 353 -14.22 13.49 8.19
N ARG A 354 -13.19 12.98 7.52
CA ARG A 354 -13.29 11.95 6.49
C ARG A 354 -13.00 10.58 7.09
N PHE A 355 -13.39 9.52 6.39
CA PHE A 355 -13.01 8.15 6.76
C PHE A 355 -11.49 7.98 6.85
N GLN A 356 -10.73 8.55 5.91
CA GLN A 356 -9.26 8.46 5.90
C GLN A 356 -8.56 9.21 7.05
N ASP A 357 -9.28 10.09 7.76
CA ASP A 357 -8.71 10.82 8.89
C ASP A 357 -8.76 10.00 10.20
N VAL A 358 -9.55 8.92 10.22
CA VAL A 358 -9.79 8.12 11.43
C VAL A 358 -8.63 7.15 11.73
N PRO A 359 -8.13 6.34 10.78
CA PRO A 359 -7.07 5.38 11.08
C PRO A 359 -5.78 6.00 11.63
N PRO A 360 -5.23 7.10 11.07
CA PRO A 360 -4.03 7.73 11.65
C PRO A 360 -4.24 8.17 13.09
N ARG A 361 -5.42 8.71 13.43
CA ARG A 361 -5.75 9.09 14.81
C ARG A 361 -5.83 7.90 15.75
N LEU A 362 -6.44 6.81 15.30
CA LEU A 362 -6.55 5.57 16.08
C LEU A 362 -5.18 4.95 16.35
N ARG A 363 -4.28 4.96 15.34
CA ARG A 363 -2.89 4.53 15.48
C ARG A 363 -2.19 5.35 16.57
N ASP A 364 -2.32 6.67 16.51
CA ASP A 364 -1.58 7.60 17.40
C ASP A 364 -2.14 7.64 18.83
N ALA A 365 -3.42 7.30 19.03
CA ALA A 365 -4.08 7.33 20.34
C ALA A 365 -3.70 6.17 21.28
N ALA A 366 -2.86 5.22 20.83
CA ALA A 366 -2.35 4.11 21.63
C ALA A 366 -3.45 3.30 22.36
N LEU A 367 -4.66 3.23 21.79
CA LEU A 367 -5.85 2.64 22.43
C LEU A 367 -5.65 1.17 22.85
N PHE A 368 -4.81 0.46 22.10
CA PHE A 368 -4.53 -0.96 22.30
C PHE A 368 -3.50 -1.24 23.41
N GLN A 369 -2.93 -0.21 24.07
CA GLN A 369 -2.08 -0.39 25.25
C GLN A 369 -2.87 -0.84 26.49
N SER A 370 -4.17 -0.54 26.58
CA SER A 370 -5.05 -0.99 27.66
C SER A 370 -6.24 -1.79 27.10
N ARG A 371 -6.05 -3.11 26.98
CA ARG A 371 -7.09 -3.99 26.46
C ARG A 371 -8.36 -4.02 27.32
N GLU A 372 -8.23 -3.94 28.64
CA GLU A 372 -9.39 -3.91 29.54
C GLU A 372 -10.28 -2.68 29.30
N ARG A 373 -9.66 -1.50 29.14
CA ARG A 373 -10.40 -0.26 28.81
C ARG A 373 -11.04 -0.35 27.42
N LEU A 374 -10.34 -0.94 26.47
CA LEU A 374 -10.84 -1.18 25.13
C LEU A 374 -12.09 -2.06 25.15
N ASP A 375 -11.98 -3.23 25.75
CA ASP A 375 -13.05 -4.22 25.86
C ASP A 375 -14.26 -3.63 26.60
N PHE A 376 -14.02 -2.89 27.69
CA PHE A 376 -15.08 -2.24 28.48
C PHE A 376 -15.88 -1.20 27.68
N ARG A 377 -15.21 -0.28 26.96
CA ARG A 377 -15.92 0.76 26.19
C ARG A 377 -16.57 0.23 24.91
N LEU A 378 -16.11 -0.91 24.39
CA LEU A 378 -16.72 -1.57 23.25
C LEU A 378 -17.84 -2.53 23.63
N ASP A 379 -18.01 -2.82 24.93
CA ASP A 379 -18.92 -3.87 25.43
C ASP A 379 -18.70 -5.21 24.71
N ALA A 380 -17.44 -5.47 24.33
CA ALA A 380 -17.06 -6.61 23.51
C ALA A 380 -15.60 -6.97 23.75
N ARG A 381 -15.35 -8.26 23.96
CA ARG A 381 -13.99 -8.80 24.05
C ARG A 381 -13.68 -9.59 22.79
N PHE A 382 -12.93 -8.98 21.88
CA PHE A 382 -12.56 -9.63 20.62
C PHE A 382 -11.56 -10.76 20.87
N GLY A 383 -12.08 -11.99 20.83
CA GLY A 383 -11.30 -13.23 20.88
C GLY A 383 -10.93 -13.75 19.51
N HIS A 384 -11.62 -13.27 18.47
CA HIS A 384 -11.47 -13.74 17.09
C HIS A 384 -11.45 -12.56 16.12
N VAL A 385 -10.47 -12.54 15.22
CA VAL A 385 -10.31 -11.52 14.18
C VAL A 385 -10.16 -12.21 12.83
N LEU A 386 -11.07 -11.90 11.92
CA LEU A 386 -11.11 -12.42 10.56
C LEU A 386 -11.05 -11.24 9.59
N LEU A 387 -10.00 -11.18 8.78
CA LEU A 387 -9.80 -10.15 7.76
C LEU A 387 -10.03 -10.76 6.37
N ASP A 388 -10.99 -10.23 5.62
CA ASP A 388 -11.24 -10.58 4.23
C ASP A 388 -10.82 -9.42 3.31
N GLU A 389 -10.48 -9.74 2.06
CA GLU A 389 -9.92 -8.80 1.07
C GLU A 389 -8.72 -8.00 1.61
N PHE A 390 -7.84 -8.67 2.37
CA PHE A 390 -6.75 -8.01 3.10
C PHE A 390 -5.76 -7.26 2.19
N GLN A 391 -5.63 -7.66 0.92
CA GLN A 391 -4.78 -6.97 -0.05
C GLN A 391 -5.15 -5.49 -0.25
N ASP A 392 -6.40 -5.11 0.06
CA ASP A 392 -6.91 -3.75 -0.10
C ASP A 392 -6.72 -2.88 1.16
N THR A 393 -6.01 -3.39 2.16
CA THR A 393 -5.70 -2.69 3.41
C THR A 393 -4.57 -1.69 3.22
N SER A 394 -4.72 -0.48 3.76
CA SER A 394 -3.65 0.52 3.81
C SER A 394 -2.80 0.37 5.08
N LEU A 395 -1.58 0.95 5.07
CA LEU A 395 -0.68 0.87 6.21
C LEU A 395 -1.32 1.41 7.52
N PRO A 396 -1.98 2.60 7.56
CA PRO A 396 -2.60 3.09 8.78
C PRO A 396 -3.74 2.20 9.29
N GLN A 397 -4.49 1.56 8.39
CA GLN A 397 -5.53 0.61 8.80
C GLN A 397 -4.91 -0.65 9.41
N TRP A 398 -3.80 -1.15 8.83
CA TRP A 398 -3.06 -2.28 9.39
C TRP A 398 -2.49 -1.95 10.77
N GLU A 399 -1.88 -0.78 10.95
CA GLU A 399 -1.29 -0.35 12.23
C GLU A 399 -2.33 -0.30 13.37
N VAL A 400 -3.60 -0.01 13.05
CA VAL A 400 -4.71 -0.04 14.02
C VAL A 400 -5.12 -1.47 14.38
N ILE A 401 -5.20 -2.39 13.42
CA ILE A 401 -5.70 -3.76 13.67
C ILE A 401 -4.60 -4.68 14.18
N HIS A 402 -3.35 -4.44 13.79
CA HIS A 402 -2.20 -5.29 14.08
C HIS A 402 -2.06 -5.61 15.58
N PRO A 403 -2.21 -4.66 16.53
CA PRO A 403 -2.22 -4.96 17.96
C PRO A 403 -3.32 -5.95 18.38
N MET A 404 -4.52 -5.84 17.80
CA MET A 404 -5.62 -6.79 18.06
C MET A 404 -5.27 -8.19 17.56
N MET A 405 -4.77 -8.29 16.33
CA MET A 405 -4.32 -9.57 15.76
C MET A 405 -3.21 -10.21 16.58
N ARG A 406 -2.18 -9.44 16.98
CA ARG A 406 -1.12 -9.91 17.87
C ARG A 406 -1.67 -10.40 19.20
N GLY A 407 -2.62 -9.70 19.80
CA GLY A 407 -3.26 -10.12 21.05
C GLY A 407 -4.07 -11.42 20.91
N VAL A 408 -4.69 -11.66 19.75
CA VAL A 408 -5.38 -12.92 19.46
C VAL A 408 -4.40 -14.07 19.25
N VAL A 409 -3.31 -13.85 18.49
CA VAL A 409 -2.27 -14.86 18.23
C VAL A 409 -1.47 -15.17 19.51
N GLY A 410 -1.02 -14.16 20.24
CA GLY A 410 -0.09 -14.26 21.36
C GLY A 410 -0.69 -14.80 22.66
N ASP A 411 -1.99 -14.60 22.91
CA ASP A 411 -2.62 -15.03 24.18
C ASP A 411 -2.68 -16.55 24.36
N GLY A 412 -2.34 -17.37 23.35
CA GLY A 412 -2.25 -18.83 23.45
C GLY A 412 -3.54 -19.56 23.86
N GLY A 413 -4.65 -18.83 24.02
CA GLY A 413 -5.94 -19.38 24.47
C GLY A 413 -6.49 -20.36 23.44
N ALA A 414 -6.77 -21.59 23.89
CA ALA A 414 -7.48 -22.58 23.09
C ALA A 414 -8.77 -21.97 22.51
N GLY A 415 -9.10 -22.32 21.27
CA GLY A 415 -10.32 -21.87 20.60
C GLY A 415 -10.27 -20.51 19.87
N ARG A 416 -9.25 -19.66 20.06
CA ARG A 416 -9.15 -18.34 19.38
C ARG A 416 -8.90 -18.45 17.88
N ALA A 417 -9.27 -17.41 17.14
CA ALA A 417 -9.11 -17.38 15.68
C ALA A 417 -8.51 -16.07 15.15
N ALA A 418 -7.38 -16.18 14.45
CA ALA A 418 -6.80 -15.12 13.62
C ALA A 418 -6.77 -15.62 12.18
N VAL A 419 -7.63 -15.10 11.33
CA VAL A 419 -7.76 -15.53 9.93
C VAL A 419 -7.56 -14.33 9.03
N VAL A 420 -6.67 -14.44 8.06
CA VAL A 420 -6.46 -13.43 7.02
C VAL A 420 -6.65 -14.09 5.68
N VAL A 421 -7.54 -13.53 4.86
CA VAL A 421 -7.80 -13.97 3.49
C VAL A 421 -7.38 -12.86 2.55
N ALA A 422 -6.49 -13.18 1.61
CA ALA A 422 -5.92 -12.22 0.68
C ALA A 422 -5.75 -12.80 -0.72
N ASP A 423 -5.82 -11.92 -1.71
CA ASP A 423 -5.27 -12.17 -3.04
C ASP A 423 -4.51 -10.92 -3.51
N PRO A 424 -3.18 -10.85 -3.37
CA PRO A 424 -2.38 -9.72 -3.86
C PRO A 424 -2.70 -9.32 -5.31
N LYS A 425 -3.10 -10.28 -6.15
CA LYS A 425 -3.45 -10.08 -7.57
C LYS A 425 -4.72 -9.26 -7.77
N GLN A 426 -5.59 -9.20 -6.75
CA GLN A 426 -6.83 -8.42 -6.75
C GLN A 426 -6.67 -7.03 -6.12
N SER A 427 -5.46 -6.64 -5.72
CA SER A 427 -5.20 -5.31 -5.14
C SER A 427 -5.35 -4.21 -6.19
N ILE A 428 -6.53 -3.61 -6.26
CA ILE A 428 -6.86 -2.53 -7.22
C ILE A 428 -7.17 -1.20 -6.55
N TYR A 429 -7.12 -1.13 -5.22
CA TYR A 429 -7.38 0.09 -4.45
C TYR A 429 -6.11 0.86 -4.07
N GLY A 430 -5.03 0.75 -4.86
CA GLY A 430 -3.77 1.47 -4.62
C GLY A 430 -3.96 3.00 -4.56
N TRP A 431 -4.92 3.55 -5.30
CA TRP A 431 -5.30 4.97 -5.24
C TRP A 431 -5.94 5.38 -3.89
N ARG A 432 -6.38 4.43 -3.06
CA ARG A 432 -6.84 4.64 -1.67
C ARG A 432 -5.76 4.29 -0.65
N GLY A 433 -4.53 4.02 -1.09
CA GLY A 433 -3.42 3.63 -0.22
C GLY A 433 -3.36 2.14 0.11
N ALA A 434 -4.08 1.27 -0.61
CA ALA A 434 -3.93 -0.18 -0.44
C ALA A 434 -2.47 -0.61 -0.72
N ARG A 435 -1.92 -1.47 0.15
CA ARG A 435 -0.53 -1.94 0.07
C ARG A 435 -0.50 -3.48 -0.03
N PRO A 436 -0.44 -4.08 -1.24
CA PRO A 436 -0.41 -5.54 -1.38
C PRO A 436 0.82 -6.18 -0.71
N GLY A 437 1.92 -5.44 -0.57
CA GLY A 437 3.11 -5.87 0.18
C GLY A 437 2.83 -6.19 1.66
N LEU A 438 1.75 -5.65 2.25
CA LEU A 438 1.33 -6.01 3.62
C LEU A 438 0.98 -7.49 3.74
N VAL A 439 0.47 -8.12 2.68
CA VAL A 439 0.16 -9.56 2.67
C VAL A 439 1.42 -10.36 2.99
N ARG A 440 2.55 -10.02 2.35
CA ARG A 440 3.85 -10.64 2.61
C ARG A 440 4.36 -10.32 4.01
N HIS A 441 4.30 -9.05 4.41
CA HIS A 441 4.73 -8.61 5.74
C HIS A 441 3.99 -9.36 6.86
N VAL A 442 2.67 -9.53 6.75
CA VAL A 442 1.86 -10.26 7.74
C VAL A 442 2.28 -11.73 7.82
N ARG A 443 2.51 -12.38 6.68
CA ARG A 443 2.98 -13.78 6.63
C ARG A 443 4.34 -13.97 7.31
N GLU A 444 5.20 -12.95 7.28
CA GLU A 444 6.54 -13.00 7.85
C GLU A 444 6.58 -12.57 9.34
N THR A 445 5.61 -11.77 9.79
CA THR A 445 5.62 -11.16 11.14
C THR A 445 4.61 -11.73 12.12
N LEU A 446 3.51 -12.32 11.64
CA LEU A 446 2.54 -13.03 12.45
C LEU A 446 2.67 -14.53 12.24
N ASP A 447 2.61 -15.27 13.35
CA ASP A 447 2.57 -16.74 13.37
C ASP A 447 1.21 -17.25 12.88
N LEU A 448 1.00 -17.24 11.57
CA LEU A 448 -0.21 -17.72 10.88
C LEU A 448 0.15 -18.90 9.98
N GLU A 449 -0.62 -19.98 10.06
CA GLU A 449 -0.41 -21.15 9.20
C GLU A 449 -0.80 -20.81 7.75
N PRO A 450 0.08 -21.03 6.78
CA PRO A 450 -0.23 -20.78 5.38
C PRO A 450 -1.29 -21.78 4.88
N ALA A 451 -2.33 -21.25 4.26
CA ALA A 451 -3.38 -22.02 3.60
C ALA A 451 -3.59 -21.51 2.17
N SER A 452 -4.06 -22.38 1.28
CA SER A 452 -4.37 -22.01 -0.10
C SER A 452 -5.72 -22.58 -0.53
N LEU A 453 -6.43 -21.85 -1.38
CA LEU A 453 -7.65 -22.32 -2.04
C LEU A 453 -7.38 -22.53 -3.54
N PRO A 454 -6.88 -23.71 -3.95
CA PRO A 454 -6.32 -23.93 -5.29
C PRO A 454 -7.39 -24.08 -6.39
N LEU A 455 -8.64 -24.35 -6.01
CA LEU A 455 -9.74 -24.57 -6.95
C LEU A 455 -10.61 -23.33 -7.08
N SER A 456 -10.99 -22.99 -8.31
CA SER A 456 -12.02 -21.99 -8.62
C SER A 456 -13.37 -22.68 -8.84
N TRP A 457 -14.39 -22.23 -8.12
CA TRP A 457 -15.78 -22.70 -8.22
C TRP A 457 -16.59 -21.88 -9.24
N ARG A 458 -15.99 -20.79 -9.76
CA ARG A 458 -16.65 -19.81 -10.62
C ARG A 458 -16.44 -20.10 -12.11
N SER A 459 -15.21 -20.34 -12.51
CA SER A 459 -14.80 -20.31 -13.93
C SER A 459 -14.50 -21.70 -14.47
N SER A 460 -14.73 -21.91 -15.76
CA SER A 460 -14.34 -23.13 -16.48
C SER A 460 -12.83 -23.16 -16.75
N PRO A 461 -12.26 -24.35 -17.06
CA PRO A 461 -10.83 -24.48 -17.38
C PRO A 461 -10.36 -23.52 -18.46
N VAL A 462 -11.14 -23.34 -19.53
CA VAL A 462 -10.78 -22.47 -20.67
C VAL A 462 -10.50 -21.03 -20.22
N ILE A 463 -11.32 -20.50 -19.31
CA ILE A 463 -11.15 -19.14 -18.78
C ILE A 463 -9.91 -19.06 -17.87
N LEU A 464 -9.75 -20.04 -16.97
CA LEU A 464 -8.64 -20.08 -16.02
C LEU A 464 -7.28 -20.24 -16.73
N GLU A 465 -7.21 -21.12 -17.72
CA GLU A 465 -6.03 -21.33 -18.55
C GLU A 465 -5.68 -20.08 -19.34
N THR A 466 -6.67 -19.40 -19.91
CA THR A 466 -6.43 -18.15 -20.65
C THR A 466 -5.88 -17.06 -19.72
N ALA A 467 -6.48 -16.88 -18.54
CA ALA A 467 -5.98 -15.93 -17.54
C ALA A 467 -4.56 -16.31 -17.10
N ALA A 468 -4.30 -17.59 -16.83
CA ALA A 468 -2.96 -18.06 -16.44
C ALA A 468 -1.91 -17.78 -17.52
N ARG A 469 -2.24 -18.00 -18.80
CA ARG A 469 -1.34 -17.68 -19.92
C ARG A 469 -1.07 -16.17 -20.02
N LEU A 470 -2.12 -15.35 -19.97
CA LEU A 470 -1.99 -13.89 -20.06
C LEU A 470 -1.05 -13.35 -18.98
N PHE A 471 -1.23 -13.80 -17.74
CA PHE A 471 -0.44 -13.34 -16.61
C PHE A 471 0.96 -13.94 -16.55
N ALA A 472 1.16 -15.18 -17.00
CA ALA A 472 2.49 -15.78 -17.10
C ALA A 472 3.40 -15.05 -18.10
N THR A 473 2.83 -14.44 -19.15
CA THR A 473 3.59 -13.65 -20.14
C THR A 473 3.62 -12.15 -19.82
N LEU A 474 3.14 -11.73 -18.65
CA LEU A 474 3.09 -10.31 -18.26
C LEU A 474 4.47 -9.63 -18.30
N PRO A 475 5.58 -10.22 -17.81
CA PRO A 475 6.89 -9.55 -17.84
C PRO A 475 7.39 -9.27 -19.26
N ALA A 476 7.00 -10.11 -20.24
CA ALA A 476 7.37 -9.96 -21.64
C ALA A 476 6.39 -9.08 -22.44
N ASN A 477 5.39 -8.47 -21.78
CA ASN A 477 4.40 -7.63 -22.44
C ASN A 477 5.00 -6.23 -22.72
N PRO A 478 4.97 -5.72 -23.97
CA PRO A 478 5.49 -4.40 -24.30
C PRO A 478 4.88 -3.26 -23.46
N TRP A 479 3.63 -3.37 -23.02
CA TRP A 479 3.01 -2.36 -22.15
C TRP A 479 3.64 -2.30 -20.75
N VAL A 480 4.30 -3.37 -20.30
CA VAL A 480 5.04 -3.35 -19.03
C VAL A 480 6.35 -2.58 -19.17
N GLU A 481 6.97 -2.60 -20.36
CA GLU A 481 8.14 -1.75 -20.66
C GLU A 481 7.79 -0.26 -20.61
N GLU A 482 6.54 0.11 -20.93
CA GLU A 482 6.05 1.49 -20.84
C GLU A 482 5.74 1.95 -19.41
N LEU A 483 5.68 1.04 -18.43
CA LEU A 483 5.49 1.40 -17.03
C LEU A 483 6.76 2.04 -16.47
N ARG A 484 6.60 3.13 -15.68
CA ARG A 484 7.73 3.83 -15.02
C ARG A 484 8.63 2.93 -14.17
N ALA A 485 8.11 1.81 -13.69
CA ALA A 485 8.81 0.85 -12.83
C ALA A 485 9.45 -0.31 -13.61
N GLY A 486 9.32 -0.33 -14.94
CA GLY A 486 9.96 -1.31 -15.83
C GLY A 486 9.45 -2.76 -15.68
N VAL A 487 10.20 -3.68 -16.30
CA VAL A 487 9.90 -5.12 -16.39
C VAL A 487 9.90 -5.82 -15.03
N GLU A 488 10.68 -5.32 -14.08
CA GLU A 488 10.86 -5.87 -12.73
C GLU A 488 9.53 -6.03 -11.97
N VAL A 489 8.59 -5.09 -12.16
CA VAL A 489 7.24 -5.18 -11.55
C VAL A 489 6.46 -6.37 -12.08
N GLY A 490 6.58 -6.65 -13.38
CA GLY A 490 5.96 -7.84 -13.97
C GLY A 490 6.55 -9.12 -13.37
N GLU A 491 7.87 -9.18 -13.23
CA GLU A 491 8.57 -10.33 -12.63
C GLU A 491 8.18 -10.55 -11.17
N GLU A 492 8.11 -9.47 -10.37
CA GLU A 492 7.69 -9.55 -8.97
C GLU A 492 6.25 -10.03 -8.86
N TRP A 493 5.34 -9.49 -9.67
CA TRP A 493 3.94 -9.88 -9.66
C TRP A 493 3.76 -11.37 -9.99
N VAL A 494 4.52 -11.91 -10.94
CA VAL A 494 4.44 -13.32 -11.34
C VAL A 494 4.91 -14.28 -10.25
N LYS A 495 5.82 -13.86 -9.34
CA LYS A 495 6.30 -14.71 -8.24
C LYS A 495 5.17 -15.19 -7.32
N ASP A 496 4.14 -14.36 -7.14
CA ASP A 496 2.97 -14.67 -6.32
C ASP A 496 1.79 -15.25 -7.15
N PHE A 497 2.00 -15.48 -8.45
CA PHE A 497 0.97 -16.07 -9.32
C PHE A 497 0.88 -17.59 -9.15
N LEU A 498 -0.07 -18.03 -8.31
CA LEU A 498 -0.49 -19.42 -8.24
C LEU A 498 -1.60 -19.71 -9.27
N PRO A 499 -1.38 -20.62 -10.25
CA PRO A 499 -2.43 -21.09 -11.14
C PRO A 499 -3.56 -21.76 -10.36
N GLN A 500 -4.80 -21.61 -10.82
CA GLN A 500 -5.96 -22.25 -10.21
C GLN A 500 -6.53 -23.35 -11.11
N GLY A 501 -6.92 -24.47 -10.50
CA GLY A 501 -7.71 -25.49 -11.16
C GLY A 501 -9.21 -25.13 -11.15
N ALA A 502 -9.98 -25.66 -12.10
CA ALA A 502 -11.44 -25.57 -12.03
C ALA A 502 -11.98 -26.66 -11.08
N ALA A 503 -12.88 -26.30 -10.17
CA ALA A 503 -13.61 -27.28 -9.36
C ALA A 503 -14.54 -28.16 -10.21
N TYR A 504 -14.93 -27.67 -11.38
CA TYR A 504 -15.79 -28.34 -12.36
C TYR A 504 -15.07 -28.39 -13.73
N PRO A 505 -14.12 -29.34 -13.91
CA PRO A 505 -13.29 -29.43 -15.12
C PRO A 505 -14.09 -29.70 -16.39
N GLU A 506 -15.30 -30.23 -16.27
CA GLU A 506 -16.21 -30.53 -17.37
C GLU A 506 -16.97 -29.32 -17.93
N ARG A 507 -16.93 -28.16 -17.23
CA ARG A 507 -17.67 -26.97 -17.68
C ARG A 507 -17.11 -26.47 -19.02
N PRO A 508 -17.94 -26.27 -20.04
CA PRO A 508 -17.50 -25.68 -21.30
C PRO A 508 -17.06 -24.23 -21.10
N GLY A 509 -16.27 -23.71 -22.03
CA GLY A 509 -15.85 -22.31 -22.03
C GLY A 509 -15.38 -21.87 -23.39
N HIS A 510 -15.41 -20.57 -23.62
CA HIS A 510 -14.91 -19.94 -24.83
C HIS A 510 -14.30 -18.58 -24.44
N VAL A 511 -13.11 -18.30 -24.95
CA VAL A 511 -12.44 -17.01 -24.79
C VAL A 511 -11.91 -16.59 -26.14
N THR A 512 -12.20 -15.36 -26.55
CA THR A 512 -11.62 -14.71 -27.72
C THR A 512 -10.86 -13.50 -27.22
N VAL A 513 -9.58 -13.42 -27.60
CA VAL A 513 -8.73 -12.26 -27.33
C VAL A 513 -8.54 -11.55 -28.66
N GLU A 514 -9.12 -10.36 -28.79
CA GLU A 514 -8.88 -9.47 -29.92
C GLU A 514 -7.65 -8.63 -29.57
N VAL A 515 -6.58 -8.76 -30.37
CA VAL A 515 -5.29 -8.07 -30.19
C VAL A 515 -5.20 -6.91 -31.16
#